data_AF-E2ZD29-F1
#
_entry.id   AF-E2ZD29-F1
#
_cell.length_a   1.000
_cell.length_b   1.000
_cell.length_c   1.000
_cell.angle_alpha   90.00
_cell.angle_beta   90.00
_cell.angle_gamma   90.00
#
_symmetry.space_group_name_H-M   'P 1'
#
loop_
_entity.id
_entity.type
_entity.pdbx_description
1 polymer ?
#
loop_
_entity_poly.entity_id
_entity_poly.type
_entity_poly.pdbx_seq_one_letter_code
_entity_poly.pdbx_strand_id
1 'polypeptide(L)' 'MNNEITTKAIGAVLSGGPSYCKFLSANDSGETGGHQSGILISKSAKAMLWTDDEMRENHILKKYGRIRWQEDYVTDCTFT' A
#
# COMPACT_ATOMS: atom_id res chain seq x y z
N MET A 1 -4.86 -22.09 12.44
CA MET A 1 -5.42 -20.79 12.00
C MET A 1 -4.39 -19.89 11.30
N ASN A 2 -3.10 -19.86 11.68
CA ASN A 2 -2.09 -19.03 10.96
C ASN A 2 -1.82 -19.44 9.49
N ASN A 3 -2.06 -20.69 9.11
CA ASN A 3 -1.67 -21.18 7.79
C ASN A 3 -2.52 -20.57 6.65
N GLU A 4 -3.78 -20.20 6.92
CA GLU A 4 -4.70 -19.77 5.85
C GLU A 4 -4.36 -18.37 5.31
N ILE A 5 -4.14 -17.38 6.17
CA ILE A 5 -3.81 -16.01 5.74
C ILE A 5 -2.45 -15.98 5.04
N THR A 6 -1.47 -16.71 5.58
CA THR A 6 -0.13 -16.80 4.97
C THR A 6 -0.20 -17.45 3.59
N THR A 7 -0.92 -18.57 3.42
CA THR A 7 -1.09 -19.20 2.11
C THR A 7 -1.81 -18.28 1.12
N LYS A 8 -2.86 -17.55 1.56
CA LYS A 8 -3.55 -16.56 0.72
C LYS A 8 -2.62 -15.43 0.28
N ALA A 9 -1.83 -14.87 1.20
CA ALA A 9 -0.86 -13.82 0.88
C ALA A 9 0.20 -14.30 -0.13
N ILE A 10 0.73 -15.52 0.05
CA ILE A 10 1.68 -16.14 -0.89
C ILE A 10 1.03 -16.29 -2.27
N GLY A 11 -0.20 -16.84 -2.33
CA GLY A 11 -0.93 -17.01 -3.58
C GLY A 11 -1.20 -15.68 -4.30
N ALA A 12 -1.55 -14.62 -3.56
CA ALA A 12 -1.78 -13.29 -4.11
C ALA A 12 -0.49 -12.70 -4.72
N VAL A 13 0.65 -12.88 -4.05
CA VAL A 13 1.95 -12.43 -4.56
C VAL A 13 2.37 -13.22 -5.81
N LEU A 14 2.19 -14.55 -5.79
CA LEU A 14 2.56 -15.42 -6.93
C LEU A 14 1.69 -15.20 -8.17
N SER A 15 0.42 -14.84 -7.99
CA SER A 15 -0.53 -14.60 -9.09
C SER A 15 -0.60 -13.13 -9.54
N GLY A 16 -0.05 -12.22 -8.74
CA GLY A 16 -0.13 -10.77 -8.94
C GLY A 16 1.04 -10.16 -9.70
N GLY A 17 1.00 -8.83 -9.80
CA GLY A 17 2.11 -8.01 -10.31
C GLY A 17 3.11 -7.63 -9.20
N PRO A 18 3.72 -6.43 -9.29
CA PRO A 18 4.61 -5.92 -8.25
C PRO A 18 3.93 -5.97 -6.87
N SER A 19 4.63 -6.54 -5.89
CA SER A 19 4.13 -6.73 -4.52
C SER A 19 4.97 -5.94 -3.53
N TYR A 20 4.33 -5.30 -2.55
CA TYR A 20 4.99 -4.51 -1.51
C TYR A 20 4.74 -5.14 -0.13
N CYS A 21 5.81 -5.38 0.62
CA CYS A 21 5.75 -5.91 1.98
C CYS A 21 6.48 -4.98 2.94
N LYS A 22 5.88 -4.71 4.10
CA LYS A 22 6.41 -3.83 5.13
C LYS A 22 5.91 -4.26 6.50
N PHE A 23 6.76 -4.13 7.52
CA PHE A 23 6.31 -4.07 8.91
C PHE A 23 5.82 -2.67 9.24
N LEU A 24 4.59 -2.56 9.75
CA LEU A 24 4.02 -1.27 10.15
C LEU A 24 4.85 -0.67 11.28
N SER A 25 5.26 0.58 11.11
CA SER A 25 5.85 1.38 12.18
C SER A 25 4.76 1.97 13.08
N ALA A 26 5.14 2.47 14.25
CA ALA A 26 4.22 3.18 15.14
C ALA A 26 3.54 4.38 14.47
N ASN A 27 4.18 5.03 13.50
CA ASN A 27 3.57 6.12 12.72
C ASN A 27 2.52 5.59 11.74
N ASP A 28 2.76 4.43 11.12
CA ASP A 28 1.82 3.85 10.16
C ASP A 28 0.54 3.37 10.84
N SER A 29 0.64 2.93 12.11
CA SER A 29 -0.50 2.47 12.92
C SER A 29 -1.15 3.56 13.78
N GLY A 30 -0.61 4.78 13.80
CA GLY A 30 -1.11 5.89 14.62
C GLY A 30 -0.75 5.83 16.10
N GLU A 31 0.10 4.89 16.51
CA GLU A 31 0.50 4.67 17.92
C GLU A 31 1.40 5.78 18.48
N THR A 32 1.97 6.64 17.64
CA THR A 32 2.73 7.80 18.12
C THR A 32 1.86 8.96 18.59
N GLY A 33 0.53 8.90 18.39
CA GLY A 33 -0.39 10.00 18.70
C GLY A 33 -0.17 11.25 17.82
N GLY A 34 0.65 11.14 16.78
CA GLY A 34 0.89 12.20 15.81
C GLY A 34 -0.28 12.38 14.84
N HIS A 35 -0.26 13.48 14.10
CA HIS A 35 -1.31 13.80 13.12
C HIS A 35 -1.16 13.05 11.79
N GLN A 36 -0.07 12.29 11.59
CA GLN A 36 0.11 11.52 10.37
C GLN A 36 -0.93 10.39 10.32
N SER A 37 -1.56 10.23 9.17
CA SER A 37 -2.45 9.11 8.87
C SER A 37 -1.98 8.42 7.60
N GLY A 38 -2.00 7.08 7.59
CA GLY A 38 -1.64 6.26 6.44
C GLY A 38 -0.29 5.55 6.55
N ILE A 39 0.00 4.73 5.55
CA ILE A 39 1.19 3.87 5.52
C ILE A 39 2.24 4.51 4.61
N LEU A 40 3.43 4.78 5.14
CA LEU A 40 4.54 5.28 4.36
C LEU A 40 5.06 4.18 3.42
N ILE A 41 5.03 4.45 2.12
CA ILE A 41 5.61 3.59 1.09
C ILE A 41 7.01 4.11 0.70
N SER A 42 7.97 3.20 0.57
CA SER A 42 9.34 3.56 0.18
C SER A 42 9.38 4.24 -1.19
N LYS A 43 10.19 5.30 -1.33
CA LYS A 43 10.43 5.97 -2.62
C LYS A 43 10.96 5.01 -3.70
N SER A 44 11.64 3.92 -3.32
CA SER A 44 12.09 2.89 -4.26
C SER A 44 10.92 2.15 -4.94
N ALA A 45 9.73 2.12 -4.32
CA ALA A 45 8.53 1.50 -4.85
C ALA A 45 7.66 2.46 -5.69
N LYS A 46 8.11 3.70 -5.94
CA LYS A 46 7.32 4.72 -6.65
C LYS A 46 6.76 4.25 -8.00
N ALA A 47 7.52 3.43 -8.72
CA ALA A 47 7.16 2.93 -10.05
C ALA A 47 5.98 1.94 -10.01
N MET A 48 5.61 1.43 -8.83
CA MET A 48 4.39 0.64 -8.64
C MET A 48 3.13 1.50 -8.73
N LEU A 49 3.25 2.82 -8.50
CA LEU A 49 2.12 3.73 -8.35
C LEU A 49 2.05 4.77 -9.47
N TRP A 50 3.20 5.23 -9.97
CA TRP A 50 3.25 6.27 -11.00
C TRP A 50 4.27 5.97 -12.09
N THR A 51 3.97 6.45 -13.29
CA THR A 51 4.93 6.49 -14.40
C THR A 51 5.93 7.64 -14.20
N ASP A 52 7.07 7.56 -14.89
CA ASP A 52 8.04 8.66 -14.89
C ASP A 52 7.48 9.94 -15.52
N ASP A 53 6.54 9.83 -16.47
CA ASP A 53 5.86 10.98 -17.09
C ASP A 53 4.97 11.69 -16.06
N GLU A 54 4.12 10.96 -15.35
CA GLU A 54 3.25 11.50 -14.30
C GLU A 54 4.06 12.26 -13.24
N MET A 55 5.23 11.70 -12.87
CA MET A 55 6.16 12.28 -11.89
C MET A 55 6.87 13.54 -12.38
N ARG A 56 7.09 13.69 -13.69
CA ARG A 56 7.74 14.88 -14.26
C ARG A 56 6.76 16.04 -14.38
N GLU A 57 5.51 15.75 -14.72
CA GLU A 57 4.50 16.76 -15.03
C GLU A 57 3.83 17.34 -13.78
N ASN A 58 3.75 16.59 -12.68
CA ASN A 58 3.04 17.00 -11.47
C ASN A 58 3.87 16.83 -10.20
N HIS A 59 3.99 17.91 -9.42
CA HIS A 59 4.75 17.90 -8.16
C HIS A 59 3.95 17.41 -6.95
N ILE A 60 2.62 17.30 -7.06
CA ILE A 60 1.74 16.79 -5.99
C ILE A 60 0.76 15.80 -6.62
N LEU A 61 1.17 14.54 -6.71
CA LEU A 61 0.36 13.51 -7.33
C LEU A 61 -0.63 12.93 -6.33
N LYS A 62 -1.83 12.61 -6.82
CA LYS A 62 -2.83 11.85 -6.06
C LYS A 62 -3.46 10.81 -6.96
N LYS A 63 -3.51 9.56 -6.49
CA LYS A 63 -4.29 8.49 -7.13
C LYS A 63 -5.28 7.93 -6.13
N TYR A 64 -6.55 7.90 -6.52
CA TYR A 64 -7.61 7.29 -5.74
C TYR A 64 -7.70 5.81 -6.08
N GLY A 65 -7.81 4.97 -5.05
CA GLY A 65 -7.83 3.53 -5.20
C GLY A 65 -8.78 2.87 -4.21
N ARG A 66 -8.89 1.54 -4.33
CA ARG A 66 -9.64 0.69 -3.41
C ARG A 66 -8.75 -0.45 -2.95
N ILE A 67 -8.73 -0.70 -1.65
CA ILE A 67 -8.00 -1.81 -1.03
C ILE A 67 -9.01 -2.88 -0.65
N ARG A 68 -8.77 -4.11 -1.09
CA ARG A 68 -9.52 -5.30 -0.64
C ARG A 68 -8.72 -6.00 0.44
N TRP A 69 -9.29 -6.15 1.63
CA TRP A 69 -8.62 -6.71 2.80
C TRP A 69 -8.92 -8.19 2.94
N GLN A 70 -7.94 -9.06 2.72
CA GLN A 70 -8.01 -10.52 2.98
C GLN A 70 -9.26 -11.24 2.40
N GLU A 71 -9.94 -10.64 1.41
CA GLU A 71 -11.22 -11.05 0.82
C GLU A 71 -12.51 -10.73 1.61
N ASP A 72 -12.41 -9.92 2.65
CA ASP A 72 -13.54 -9.57 3.54
C ASP A 72 -14.25 -8.29 3.08
N TYR A 73 -13.59 -7.14 3.23
CA TYR A 73 -14.18 -5.84 2.91
C TYR A 73 -13.25 -4.97 2.05
N VAL A 74 -13.83 -3.88 1.53
CA VAL A 74 -13.15 -2.92 0.66
C VAL A 74 -13.19 -1.54 1.28
N THR A 75 -12.06 -0.84 1.27
CA THR A 75 -11.96 0.56 1.70
C THR A 75 -11.39 1.41 0.57
N ASP A 76 -11.84 2.66 0.48
CA ASP A 76 -11.22 3.65 -0.39
C ASP A 76 -9.87 4.10 0.18
N CYS A 77 -8.93 4.44 -0.69
CA CYS A 77 -7.62 4.97 -0.31
C CYS A 77 -7.16 6.05 -1.28
N THR A 78 -6.14 6.80 -0.87
CA THR A 78 -5.44 7.75 -1.73
C THR A 78 -3.94 7.51 -1.61
N PHE A 79 -3.28 7.32 -2.75
CA PHE A 79 -1.83 7.37 -2.88
C PHE A 79 -1.42 8.82 -3.13
N THR A 80 -0.43 9.30 -2.39
CA THR A 80 0.04 10.69 -2.40
C THR A 80 1.54 10.76 -2.63
#